data_AF-A0AAV3Q0L0-F1
#
_entry.id   AF-A0AAV3Q0L0-F1
#
_cell.length_a   1.000
_cell.length_b   1.000
_cell.length_c   1.000
_cell.angle_alpha   90.00
_cell.angle_beta   90.00
_cell.angle_gamma   90.00
#
_symmetry.space_group_name_H-M   'P 1'
#
loop_
_entity.id
_entity.type
_entity.pdbx_description
1 polymer ?
#
loop_
_entity_poly.entity_id
_entity_poly.type
_entity_poly.pdbx_seq_one_letter_code
_entity_poly.pdbx_strand_id
1 'polypeptide(L)'
;MGKLWNVVHGLRPILMMILIQIMSAGMVIMYKLASEYDMSMKVLTAYRYTIASATLIPLAFFLERKNRPKLTWMVVLQAFSSAFFAGTMAQNMYAESLVLTSATFATAMFNLVPAVTFIMAILFRSLQH
;
A
#
# COMPACT_ATOMS: atom_id res chain seq x y z
N MET A 1 33.53 -13.68 -5.93
CA MET A 1 32.41 -12.79 -6.34
C MET A 1 31.02 -13.35 -6.03
N GLY A 2 30.77 -14.68 -6.05
CA GLY A 2 29.45 -15.26 -5.73
C GLY A 2 28.94 -15.05 -4.29
N LYS A 3 29.84 -14.98 -3.29
CA LYS A 3 29.46 -14.75 -1.88
C LYS A 3 28.85 -13.36 -1.65
N LEU A 4 29.43 -12.32 -2.26
CA LEU A 4 28.91 -10.94 -2.20
C LEU A 4 27.56 -10.84 -2.92
N TRP A 5 27.39 -11.55 -4.02
CA TRP A 5 26.13 -11.53 -4.78
C TRP A 5 24.97 -12.16 -4.01
N ASN A 6 25.22 -13.27 -3.31
CA ASN A 6 24.23 -13.88 -2.41
C ASN A 6 23.89 -12.99 -1.22
N VAL A 7 24.88 -12.27 -0.66
CA VAL A 7 24.64 -11.30 0.42
C VAL A 7 23.81 -10.11 -0.06
N VAL A 8 24.10 -9.57 -1.24
CA VAL A 8 23.31 -8.47 -1.85
C VAL A 8 21.88 -8.93 -2.16
N HIS A 9 21.69 -10.14 -2.67
CA HIS A 9 20.36 -10.71 -2.89
C HIS A 9 19.57 -10.92 -1.58
N GLY A 10 20.24 -11.36 -0.51
CA GLY A 10 19.65 -11.49 0.82
C GLY A 10 19.29 -10.16 1.47
N LEU A 11 20.04 -9.09 1.17
CA LEU A 11 19.78 -7.73 1.67
C LEU A 11 18.69 -6.98 0.89
N ARG A 12 18.39 -7.40 -0.34
CA ARG A 12 17.43 -6.71 -1.23
C ARG A 12 16.05 -6.48 -0.59
N PRO A 13 15.41 -7.45 0.09
CA PRO A 13 14.12 -7.22 0.75
C PRO A 13 14.21 -6.21 1.89
N ILE A 14 15.32 -6.22 2.64
CA ILE A 14 15.55 -5.29 3.76
C ILE A 14 15.69 -3.86 3.23
N LEU A 15 16.49 -3.67 2.18
CA LEU A 15 16.65 -2.36 1.54
C LEU A 15 15.32 -1.83 0.98
N MET A 16 14.52 -2.70 0.35
CA MET A 16 13.17 -2.35 -0.12
C MET A 16 12.25 -1.95 1.04
N MET A 17 12.29 -2.68 2.15
CA MET A 17 11.47 -2.37 3.33
C MET A 17 11.85 -1.03 3.94
N ILE A 18 13.16 -0.74 4.09
CA ILE A 18 13.64 0.55 4.58
C ILE A 18 13.14 1.68 3.67
N LEU A 19 13.24 1.51 2.35
CA LEU A 19 12.78 2.50 1.39
C LEU A 19 11.27 2.76 1.52
N ILE A 20 10.47 1.70 1.64
CA ILE A 20 9.02 1.81 1.88
C ILE A 20 8.75 2.56 3.18
N GLN A 21 9.49 2.28 4.26
CA GLN A 21 9.28 2.98 5.54
C GLN A 21 9.64 4.46 5.49
N ILE A 22 10.68 4.84 4.76
CA ILE A 22 11.02 6.25 4.53
C ILE A 22 9.90 6.94 3.76
N MET A 23 9.38 6.32 2.70
CA MET A 23 8.24 6.85 1.95
C MET A 23 6.99 6.99 2.82
N SER A 24 6.71 5.99 3.66
CA SER A 24 5.60 6.02 4.62
C SER A 24 5.75 7.15 5.64
N ALA A 25 6.95 7.39 6.15
CA ALA A 25 7.22 8.52 7.06
C ALA A 25 6.97 9.87 6.35
N GLY A 26 7.43 10.02 5.12
CA GLY A 26 7.15 11.19 4.29
C GLY A 26 5.65 11.41 4.10
N MET A 27 4.88 10.33 3.93
CA MET A 27 3.43 10.40 3.82
C MET A 27 2.73 10.90 5.08
N VAL A 28 3.14 10.43 6.26
CA VAL A 28 2.60 10.91 7.54
C VAL A 28 2.85 12.42 7.71
N ILE A 29 4.04 12.89 7.34
CA ILE A 29 4.38 14.32 7.37
C ILE A 29 3.49 15.12 6.42
N MET A 30 3.31 14.65 5.18
CA MET A 30 2.41 15.31 4.21
C MET A 30 0.97 15.42 4.74
N TYR A 31 0.44 14.36 5.37
CA TYR A 31 -0.89 14.41 5.97
C TYR A 31 -0.97 15.38 7.14
N LYS A 32 0.05 15.43 8.01
CA LYS A 32 0.09 16.41 9.10
C LYS A 32 0.13 17.84 8.58
N LEU A 33 0.98 18.13 7.58
CA LEU A 33 1.04 19.45 6.94
C LEU A 33 -0.28 19.80 6.27
N ALA A 34 -0.87 18.90 5.48
CA ALA A 34 -2.16 19.12 4.84
C ALA A 34 -3.27 19.44 5.85
N SER A 35 -3.21 18.86 7.06
CA SER A 35 -4.17 19.12 8.13
C SER A 35 -4.00 20.50 8.74
N GLU A 36 -2.77 21.02 8.81
CA GLU A 36 -2.49 22.38 9.30
C GLU A 36 -3.02 23.45 8.33
N TYR A 37 -3.02 23.16 7.02
CA TYR A 37 -3.55 24.04 5.99
C TYR A 37 -5.05 23.81 5.68
N ASP A 38 -5.76 23.07 6.53
CA ASP A 38 -7.20 22.74 6.38
C ASP A 38 -7.54 22.12 5.00
N MET A 39 -6.60 21.38 4.42
CA MET A 39 -6.80 20.70 3.15
C MET A 39 -7.55 19.38 3.36
N SER A 40 -8.52 19.10 2.48
CA SER A 40 -9.22 17.82 2.49
C SER A 40 -8.27 16.65 2.19
N MET A 41 -8.11 15.75 3.16
CA MET A 41 -7.31 14.53 3.04
C MET A 41 -7.73 13.64 1.85
N LYS A 42 -9.03 13.67 1.52
CA LYS A 42 -9.60 12.94 0.39
C LYS A 42 -9.09 13.47 -0.94
N VAL A 43 -8.98 14.80 -1.08
CA VAL A 43 -8.46 15.45 -2.28
C VAL A 43 -6.97 15.14 -2.46
N LEU A 44 -6.19 15.21 -1.39
CA LEU A 44 -4.77 14.85 -1.42
C LEU A 44 -4.57 13.37 -1.82
N THR A 45 -5.37 12.47 -1.26
CA THR A 45 -5.32 11.04 -1.58
C THR A 45 -5.71 10.78 -3.03
N ALA A 46 -6.75 11.45 -3.54
CA ALA A 46 -7.16 11.34 -4.95
C ALA A 46 -6.04 11.80 -5.89
N TYR A 47 -5.43 12.96 -5.62
CA TYR A 47 -4.35 13.51 -6.44
C TYR A 47 -3.15 12.56 -6.53
N ARG A 48 -2.76 11.96 -5.38
CA ARG A 48 -1.68 10.97 -5.33
C ARG A 48 -1.97 9.74 -6.20
N TYR A 49 -3.19 9.21 -6.13
CA TYR A 49 -3.57 8.06 -6.96
C TYR A 49 -3.67 8.41 -8.44
N THR A 50 -4.12 9.61 -8.79
CA THR A 50 -4.15 10.08 -10.18
C THR A 50 -2.73 10.22 -10.74
N ILE A 51 -1.78 10.80 -10.01
CA ILE A 51 -0.39 10.89 -10.48
C ILE A 51 0.25 9.50 -10.58
N ALA A 52 0.03 8.65 -9.57
CA ALA A 52 0.58 7.29 -9.56
C ALA A 52 0.06 6.49 -10.76
N SER A 53 -1.25 6.53 -11.03
CA SER A 53 -1.83 5.87 -12.21
C SER A 53 -1.33 6.49 -13.51
N ALA A 54 -1.29 7.81 -13.64
CA ALA A 54 -0.80 8.50 -14.83
C ALA A 54 0.68 8.16 -15.14
N THR A 55 1.49 7.92 -14.12
CA THR A 55 2.90 7.51 -14.28
C THR A 55 3.04 6.01 -14.54
N LEU A 56 2.24 5.18 -13.87
CA LEU A 56 2.30 3.72 -13.99
C LEU A 56 1.73 3.21 -15.32
N ILE A 57 0.69 3.84 -15.86
CA ILE A 57 0.08 3.46 -17.14
C ILE A 57 1.11 3.42 -18.29
N PRO A 58 1.88 4.49 -18.57
CA PRO A 58 2.89 4.45 -19.63
C PRO A 58 4.02 3.47 -19.27
N LEU A 59 4.46 3.44 -18.01
CA LEU A 59 5.52 2.52 -17.59
C LEU A 59 5.14 1.05 -17.82
N ALA A 60 3.93 0.66 -17.41
CA ALA A 60 3.37 -0.67 -17.66
C ALA A 60 3.20 -0.94 -19.16
N PHE A 61 2.77 0.06 -19.94
CA PHE A 61 2.67 -0.07 -21.39
C PHE A 61 4.02 -0.39 -22.05
N PHE A 62 5.10 0.25 -21.61
CA PHE A 62 6.45 0.04 -22.18
C PHE A 62 7.11 -1.24 -21.65
N LEU A 63 7.07 -1.51 -20.34
CA LEU A 63 7.76 -2.63 -19.72
C LEU A 63 7.07 -3.98 -19.93
N GLU A 64 5.73 -4.02 -19.84
CA GLU A 64 4.97 -5.27 -19.83
C GLU A 64 4.33 -5.60 -21.18
N ARG A 65 4.63 -4.82 -22.22
CA ARG A 65 4.05 -4.98 -23.57
C ARG A 65 4.11 -6.41 -24.10
N LYS A 66 5.20 -7.13 -23.80
CA LYS A 66 5.46 -8.48 -24.31
C LYS A 66 4.87 -9.61 -23.44
N ASN A 67 4.59 -9.36 -22.17
CA ASN A 67 4.23 -10.39 -21.18
C ASN A 67 2.81 -10.19 -20.62
N ARG A 68 1.88 -9.60 -21.40
CA ARG A 68 0.55 -9.26 -20.89
C ARG A 68 -0.25 -10.50 -20.47
N PRO A 69 -0.62 -10.64 -19.18
CA PRO A 69 -1.52 -11.69 -18.76
C PRO A 69 -2.92 -11.45 -19.35
N LYS A 70 -3.68 -12.51 -19.60
CA LYS A 70 -5.07 -12.41 -20.07
C LYS A 70 -5.92 -11.77 -18.97
N LEU A 71 -6.41 -10.56 -19.21
CA LEU A 71 -7.29 -9.85 -18.29
C LEU A 71 -8.70 -10.45 -18.39
N THR A 72 -9.10 -11.29 -17.43
CA THR A 72 -10.47 -11.79 -17.34
C THR A 72 -11.31 -10.83 -16.50
N TRP A 73 -12.63 -10.82 -16.73
CA TRP A 73 -13.56 -9.98 -15.96
C TRP A 73 -13.46 -10.23 -14.44
N MET A 74 -13.24 -11.48 -14.03
CA MET A 74 -13.08 -11.85 -12.63
C MET A 74 -11.81 -11.27 -12.01
N VAL A 75 -10.69 -11.25 -12.75
CA VAL A 75 -9.44 -10.61 -12.29
C VAL A 75 -9.62 -9.10 -12.15
N VAL A 76 -10.33 -8.45 -13.08
CA VAL A 76 -10.66 -7.03 -12.98
C VAL A 76 -11.48 -6.74 -11.73
N LEU A 77 -12.53 -7.54 -11.48
CA LEU A 77 -13.39 -7.36 -10.31
C LEU A 77 -12.62 -7.57 -9.00
N GLN A 78 -11.74 -8.58 -8.95
CA GLN A 78 -10.91 -8.85 -7.77
C GLN A 78 -9.90 -7.73 -7.52
N ALA A 79 -9.23 -7.24 -8.57
CA ALA A 79 -8.29 -6.13 -8.48
C ALA A 79 -8.98 -4.81 -8.11
N PHE A 80 -10.18 -4.56 -8.64
CA PHE A 80 -10.98 -3.40 -8.27
C PHE A 80 -11.39 -3.47 -6.80
N SER A 81 -11.90 -4.62 -6.36
CA SER A 81 -12.33 -4.82 -4.97
C SER A 81 -11.15 -4.64 -4.02
N SER A 82 -9.99 -5.23 -4.32
CA SER A 82 -8.80 -5.07 -3.48
C SER A 82 -8.30 -3.63 -3.43
N ALA A 83 -8.27 -2.92 -4.57
CA ALA A 83 -7.88 -1.51 -4.62
C ALA A 83 -8.88 -0.59 -3.92
N PHE A 84 -10.17 -0.92 -3.94
CA PHE A 84 -11.20 -0.16 -3.25
C PHE A 84 -11.04 -0.26 -1.72
N PHE A 85 -10.97 -1.49 -1.19
CA PHE A 85 -10.83 -1.72 0.25
C PHE A 85 -9.46 -1.30 0.78
N ALA A 86 -8.37 -1.86 0.22
CA ALA A 86 -7.02 -1.65 0.75
C ALA A 86 -6.38 -0.34 0.27
N GLY A 87 -6.78 0.16 -0.90
CA GLY A 87 -6.30 1.44 -1.41
C GLY A 87 -7.16 2.58 -0.88
N THR A 88 -8.28 2.83 -1.55
CA THR A 88 -9.05 4.07 -1.34
C THR A 88 -9.64 4.16 0.06
N MET A 89 -10.38 3.15 0.51
CA MET A 89 -11.08 3.20 1.79
C MET A 89 -10.09 3.21 2.96
N ALA A 90 -9.15 2.26 3.00
CA ALA A 90 -8.15 2.18 4.06
C ALA A 90 -7.25 3.43 4.14
N GLN A 91 -6.78 3.97 3.01
CA GLN A 91 -5.93 5.17 3.05
C GLN A 91 -6.68 6.42 3.51
N ASN A 92 -7.94 6.60 3.11
CA ASN A 92 -8.74 7.73 3.58
C ASN A 92 -9.03 7.61 5.08
N MET A 93 -9.41 6.42 5.57
CA MET A 93 -9.60 6.19 7.00
C MET A 93 -8.29 6.37 7.79
N TYR A 94 -7.15 5.98 7.21
CA TYR A 94 -5.84 6.19 7.82
C TYR A 94 -5.44 7.67 7.88
N ALA A 95 -5.71 8.44 6.82
CA ALA A 95 -5.43 9.87 6.82
C ALA A 95 -6.28 10.59 7.88
N GLU A 96 -7.57 10.27 7.98
CA GLU A 96 -8.46 10.80 9.03
C GLU A 96 -8.01 10.35 10.43
N SER A 97 -7.59 9.09 10.59
CA SER A 97 -7.12 8.60 11.90
C SER A 97 -5.85 9.31 12.36
N LEU A 98 -4.97 9.73 11.45
CA LEU A 98 -3.79 10.54 11.78
C LEU A 98 -4.11 11.97 12.20
N VAL A 99 -5.26 12.50 11.81
CA VAL A 99 -5.75 13.80 12.31
C VAL A 99 -6.32 13.62 13.71
N LEU A 100 -7.14 12.58 13.91
CA LEU A 100 -7.81 12.29 15.18
C LEU A 100 -6.89 11.70 16.25
N THR A 101 -5.78 11.07 15.85
CA THR A 101 -4.87 10.33 16.74
C THR A 101 -3.40 10.61 16.44
N SER A 102 -2.48 10.02 17.23
CA SER A 102 -1.04 10.16 17.02
C SER A 102 -0.51 9.12 16.03
N ALA A 103 0.60 9.45 15.35
CA ALA A 103 1.29 8.49 14.46
C ALA A 103 1.72 7.21 15.21
N THR A 104 2.05 7.32 16.49
CA THR A 104 2.40 6.18 17.35
C THR A 104 1.22 5.24 17.57
N PHE A 105 0.03 5.78 17.83
CA PHE A 105 -1.20 4.99 17.97
C PHE A 105 -1.54 4.26 16.67
N ALA A 106 -1.49 4.97 15.54
CA ALA A 106 -1.67 4.40 14.22
C ALA A 106 -0.68 3.25 13.93
N THR A 107 0.60 3.44 14.30
CA THR A 107 1.65 2.42 14.14
C THR A 107 1.39 1.19 15.01
N ALA A 108 0.94 1.39 16.26
CA ALA A 108 0.58 0.28 17.15
C ALA A 108 -0.56 -0.56 16.57
N MET A 109 -1.58 0.09 15.98
CA MET A 109 -2.65 -0.62 15.27
C MET A 109 -2.14 -1.40 14.05
N PHE A 110 -1.21 -0.85 13.27
CA PHE A 110 -0.60 -1.58 12.15
C PHE A 110 0.19 -2.82 12.59
N ASN A 111 0.84 -2.78 13.76
CA ASN A 111 1.55 -3.95 14.29
C ASN A 111 0.60 -5.13 14.61
N LEU A 112 -0.71 -4.88 14.71
CA LEU A 112 -1.72 -5.93 14.89
C LEU A 112 -2.17 -6.57 13.56
N VAL A 113 -1.83 -5.98 12.41
CA VAL A 113 -2.23 -6.51 11.09
C VAL A 113 -1.86 -7.98 10.90
N PRO A 114 -0.65 -8.46 11.24
CA PRO A 114 -0.32 -9.89 11.13
C PRO A 114 -1.23 -10.78 11.98
N ALA A 115 -1.54 -10.36 13.21
CA ALA A 115 -2.39 -11.13 14.12
C ALA A 115 -3.83 -11.22 13.60
N VAL A 116 -4.41 -10.09 13.17
CA VAL A 116 -5.74 -10.04 12.56
C VAL A 116 -5.78 -10.87 11.27
N THR A 117 -4.74 -10.78 10.45
CA THR A 117 -4.62 -11.57 9.21
C THR A 117 -4.61 -13.07 9.51
N PHE A 118 -3.93 -13.50 10.57
CA PHE A 118 -3.90 -14.91 10.96
C PHE A 118 -5.27 -15.40 11.44
N ILE A 119 -5.98 -14.61 12.24
CA ILE A 119 -7.35 -14.92 12.69
C ILE A 119 -8.27 -15.06 11.47
N MET A 120 -8.24 -14.09 10.55
CA MET A 120 -9.04 -14.12 9.33
C MET A 120 -8.69 -15.34 8.45
N ALA A 121 -7.41 -15.68 8.33
CA ALA A 121 -6.97 -16.86 7.59
C ALA A 121 -7.52 -18.16 8.19
N ILE A 122 -7.54 -18.29 9.52
CA ILE A 122 -8.14 -19.45 10.20
C ILE A 122 -9.64 -19.52 9.93
N LEU A 123 -10.37 -18.42 10.09
CA LEU A 123 -11.82 -18.38 9.90
C LEU A 123 -12.21 -18.76 8.46
N PHE A 124 -11.55 -18.18 7.46
CA PHE A 124 -11.85 -18.52 6.06
C PHE A 124 -11.39 -19.91 5.67
N ARG A 125 -10.30 -20.42 6.25
CA ARG A 125 -9.90 -21.82 6.06
C ARG A 125 -10.92 -22.78 6.66
N SER A 126 -11.51 -22.46 7.82
CA SER A 126 -12.55 -23.29 8.43
C SER A 126 -13.89 -23.23 7.69
N LEU A 127 -14.13 -22.24 6.84
CA LEU A 127 -15.34 -22.11 6.01
C LEU A 127 -15.24 -22.88 4.68
N GLN A 128 -14.06 -23.42 4.34
CA GLN A 128 -13.82 -24.23 3.13
C GLN A 128 -13.92 -25.75 3.39
N HIS A 129 -14.18 -26.15 4.64
CA HIS A 129 -14.50 -27.52 5.06
C HIS A 129 -15.99 -27.62 5.41
#